data_AF-A0A8T5HQQ8-F1
#
_entry.id   AF-A0A8T5HQQ8-F1
#
_cell.length_a   1.000
_cell.length_b   1.000
_cell.length_c   1.000
_cell.angle_alpha   90.00
_cell.angle_beta   90.00
_cell.angle_gamma   90.00
#
_symmetry.space_group_name_H-M   'P 1'
#
loop_
_entity.id
_entity.type
_entity.pdbx_description
1 polymer ?
#
loop_
_entity_poly.entity_id
_entity_poly.type
_entity_poly.pdbx_seq_one_letter_code
_entity_poly.pdbx_strand_id
1 'polypeptide(L)'
;MCQWKIINYWEWIKENPKDATQIIIALIMLISVGISFWSVSTIKEQIEMESKPILSVQSVTPDNPISPTNYSLGIFNFGKGPGKINKIEYKLLSKEGELLRTKTKLSNYTVFQKNEIFLLITPSLLNPSQSELKIKTTIYYQDLNGKEYESYQYFEYDKETRITKFYEGIY
;
A
#
# COMPACT_ATOMS: atom_id res chain seq x y z
N MET A 1 -45.48 -0.02 -52.66
CA MET A 1 -45.94 -0.60 -51.38
C MET A 1 -44.98 -1.71 -50.99
N CYS A 2 -44.15 -1.52 -49.97
CA CYS A 2 -43.35 -2.63 -49.40
C CYS A 2 -44.20 -3.33 -48.34
N GLN A 3 -44.60 -4.58 -48.61
CA GLN A 3 -45.22 -5.45 -47.61
C GLN A 3 -44.11 -5.97 -46.68
N TRP A 4 -44.10 -5.51 -45.43
CA TRP A 4 -43.28 -6.12 -44.39
C TRP A 4 -43.87 -7.48 -44.07
N LYS A 5 -43.19 -8.55 -44.48
CA LYS A 5 -43.53 -9.91 -44.08
C LYS A 5 -43.01 -10.10 -42.65
N ILE A 6 -43.91 -10.30 -41.69
CA ILE A 6 -43.51 -10.73 -40.35
C ILE A 6 -42.96 -12.14 -40.52
N ILE A 7 -41.63 -12.28 -40.49
CA ILE A 7 -40.97 -13.57 -40.57
C ILE A 7 -41.19 -14.25 -39.21
N ASN A 8 -41.93 -15.35 -39.22
CA ASN A 8 -42.04 -16.21 -38.05
C ASN A 8 -40.71 -16.94 -37.89
N TYR A 9 -39.91 -16.51 -36.92
CA TYR A 9 -38.52 -16.96 -36.74
C TYR A 9 -38.42 -18.49 -36.63
N TRP A 10 -39.45 -19.14 -36.07
CA TRP A 10 -39.56 -20.60 -35.97
C TRP A 10 -39.77 -21.31 -37.31
N GLU A 11 -40.50 -20.71 -38.25
CA GLU A 11 -40.69 -21.27 -39.59
C GLU A 11 -39.41 -21.13 -40.42
N TRP A 12 -38.74 -19.98 -40.31
CA TRP A 12 -37.49 -19.74 -41.00
C TRP A 12 -36.36 -20.69 -40.56
N ILE A 13 -36.27 -21.01 -39.27
CA ILE A 13 -35.30 -22.00 -38.75
C ILE A 13 -35.57 -23.40 -39.31
N LYS A 14 -36.85 -23.79 -39.47
CA LYS A 14 -37.22 -25.08 -40.06
C LYS A 14 -36.86 -25.15 -41.55
N GLU A 15 -37.01 -24.04 -42.26
CA GLU A 15 -36.67 -23.95 -43.69
C GLU A 15 -35.16 -23.87 -43.94
N ASN A 16 -34.39 -23.28 -43.01
CA ASN A 16 -32.95 -23.02 -43.17
C ASN A 16 -32.12 -23.52 -41.97
N PRO A 17 -32.12 -24.82 -41.66
CA PRO A 17 -31.53 -25.36 -40.44
C PRO A 17 -29.99 -25.21 -40.39
N LYS A 18 -29.32 -25.19 -41.56
CA LYS A 18 -27.86 -25.00 -41.65
C LYS A 18 -27.45 -23.58 -41.26
N ASP A 19 -28.14 -22.58 -41.78
CA ASP A 19 -27.86 -21.17 -41.51
C ASP A 19 -28.21 -20.81 -40.06
N ALA A 20 -29.33 -21.33 -39.55
CA ALA A 20 -29.71 -21.19 -38.15
C ALA A 20 -28.65 -21.76 -37.20
N THR A 21 -28.08 -22.93 -37.54
CA THR A 21 -27.00 -23.54 -36.74
C THR A 21 -25.74 -22.68 -36.73
N GLN A 22 -25.35 -22.11 -37.87
CA GLN A 22 -24.19 -21.21 -37.95
C GLN A 22 -24.38 -19.92 -37.15
N ILE A 23 -25.57 -19.33 -37.19
CA ILE A 23 -25.91 -18.14 -36.40
C ILE A 23 -25.83 -18.43 -34.90
N ILE A 24 -26.37 -19.57 -34.46
CA ILE A 24 -26.29 -19.99 -33.05
C ILE A 24 -24.84 -20.20 -32.62
N ILE A 25 -24.04 -20.88 -33.44
CA ILE A 25 -22.60 -21.08 -33.16
C ILE A 25 -21.86 -19.74 -33.07
N ALA A 26 -22.14 -18.81 -34.00
CA ALA A 26 -21.54 -17.47 -33.99
C ALA A 26 -21.92 -16.69 -32.73
N LEU A 27 -23.17 -16.78 -32.28
CA LEU A 27 -23.65 -16.19 -31.03
C LEU A 27 -22.93 -16.78 -29.81
N ILE A 28 -22.78 -18.10 -29.76
CA ILE A 28 -22.07 -18.78 -28.66
C ILE A 28 -20.60 -18.35 -28.63
N MET A 29 -19.94 -18.24 -29.80
CA MET A 29 -18.56 -17.74 -29.89
C MET A 29 -18.45 -16.28 -29.43
N LEU A 30 -19.40 -15.42 -29.80
CA LEU A 30 -19.42 -14.03 -29.34
C LEU A 30 -19.57 -13.93 -27.82
N ILE A 31 -20.45 -14.74 -27.24
CA ILE A 31 -20.66 -14.80 -25.79
C ILE A 31 -19.39 -15.33 -25.08
N SER A 32 -18.75 -16.39 -25.61
CA SER A 32 -17.55 -16.97 -24.98
C SER A 32 -16.34 -16.03 -25.01
N VAL A 33 -16.17 -15.29 -26.10
CA VAL A 33 -15.16 -14.23 -26.22
C VAL A 33 -15.48 -13.10 -25.25
N GLY A 34 -16.73 -12.65 -25.19
CA GLY A 34 -17.17 -11.61 -24.25
C GLY A 34 -16.88 -11.96 -22.79
N ILE A 35 -17.21 -13.18 -22.37
CA ILE A 35 -16.95 -13.68 -21.00
C ILE A 35 -15.43 -13.74 -20.72
N SER A 36 -14.62 -14.14 -21.70
CA SER A 36 -13.17 -14.24 -21.57
C SER A 36 -12.50 -12.87 -21.43
N PHE A 37 -12.96 -11.85 -22.16
CA PHE A 37 -12.49 -10.47 -21.98
C PHE A 37 -12.90 -9.89 -20.63
N TRP A 38 -14.11 -10.20 -20.16
CA TRP A 38 -14.59 -9.78 -18.86
C TRP A 38 -13.75 -10.40 -17.73
N SER A 39 -13.54 -11.72 -17.75
CA SER A 39 -12.76 -12.41 -16.72
C SER A 39 -11.32 -11.93 -16.63
N VAL A 40 -10.65 -11.71 -17.77
CA VAL A 40 -9.28 -11.15 -17.79
C VAL A 40 -9.24 -9.72 -17.22
N SER A 41 -10.24 -8.90 -17.50
CA SER A 41 -10.30 -7.52 -16.99
C SER A 41 -10.52 -7.50 -15.48
N THR A 42 -11.45 -8.32 -14.97
CA THR A 42 -11.73 -8.43 -13.52
C THR A 42 -10.53 -9.00 -12.76
N ILE A 43 -9.82 -9.97 -13.34
CA ILE A 43 -8.58 -10.52 -12.74
C ILE A 43 -7.48 -9.46 -12.71
N LYS A 44 -7.33 -8.65 -13.77
CA LYS A 44 -6.33 -7.59 -13.80
C LYS A 44 -6.60 -6.51 -12.76
N GLU A 45 -7.85 -6.09 -12.62
CA GLU A 45 -8.30 -5.18 -11.56
C GLU A 45 -8.10 -5.79 -10.16
N GLN A 46 -8.41 -7.08 -9.97
CA GLN A 46 -8.16 -7.77 -8.70
C GLN A 46 -6.68 -7.85 -8.36
N ILE A 47 -5.79 -8.16 -9.32
CA ILE A 47 -4.34 -8.22 -9.08
C ILE A 47 -3.78 -6.82 -8.79
N GLU A 48 -4.35 -5.78 -9.40
CA GLU A 48 -3.98 -4.38 -9.16
C GLU A 48 -4.55 -3.86 -7.83
N MET A 49 -5.67 -4.39 -7.33
CA MET A 49 -6.23 -4.08 -6.01
C MET A 49 -5.66 -4.95 -4.87
N GLU A 50 -5.23 -6.18 -5.14
CA GLU A 50 -4.51 -7.07 -4.22
C GLU A 50 -3.03 -6.69 -4.06
N SER A 51 -2.62 -5.62 -4.73
CA SER A 51 -1.27 -5.10 -4.70
C SER A 51 -0.94 -4.54 -3.30
N LYS A 52 -0.41 -5.40 -2.45
CA LYS A 52 -0.07 -5.05 -1.07
C LYS A 52 0.85 -3.82 -1.04
N PRO A 53 0.49 -2.75 -0.31
CA PRO A 53 1.45 -1.70 0.00
C PRO A 53 2.54 -2.31 0.87
N ILE A 54 3.78 -1.90 0.62
CA ILE A 54 4.91 -2.27 1.47
C ILE A 54 5.55 -0.95 1.84
N LEU A 55 5.11 -0.39 2.96
CA LEU A 55 5.72 0.83 3.47
C LEU A 55 6.95 0.44 4.28
N SER A 56 8.13 0.90 3.85
CA SER A 56 9.32 0.88 4.69
C SER A 56 9.63 2.27 5.20
N VAL A 57 10.32 2.30 6.32
CA VAL A 57 10.77 3.50 6.99
C VAL A 57 12.28 3.58 6.83
N GLN A 58 12.76 4.49 5.98
CA GLN A 58 14.18 4.81 5.86
C GLN A 58 14.48 6.10 6.61
N SER A 59 15.58 6.13 7.35
CA SER A 59 15.99 7.31 8.09
C SER A 59 16.80 8.20 7.17
N VAL A 60 16.46 9.50 7.15
CA VAL A 60 17.38 10.53 6.68
C VAL A 60 18.04 11.17 7.90
N THR A 61 19.37 11.23 7.81
CA THR A 61 20.36 11.71 8.78
C THR A 61 19.84 12.78 9.76
N PRO A 62 20.16 12.72 11.06
CA PRO A 62 19.80 13.77 12.00
C PRO A 62 20.36 15.13 11.55
N ASP A 63 19.57 16.20 11.74
CA ASP A 63 19.92 17.57 11.31
C ASP A 63 21.21 18.08 11.97
N ASN A 64 21.57 17.51 13.12
CA ASN A 64 22.82 17.79 13.82
C ASN A 64 23.37 16.53 14.52
N PRO A 65 24.56 16.01 14.15
CA PRO A 65 25.15 14.83 14.77
C PRO A 65 25.58 15.03 16.23
N ILE A 66 25.69 16.29 16.68
CA ILE A 66 26.14 16.66 18.03
C ILE A 66 24.97 16.68 19.03
N SER A 67 23.76 16.94 18.54
CA SER A 67 22.53 16.90 19.35
C SER A 67 21.37 16.60 18.40
N PRO A 68 21.00 15.32 18.22
CA PRO A 68 19.94 14.93 17.31
C PRO A 68 18.59 15.34 17.90
N THR A 69 18.29 16.63 17.92
CA THR A 69 17.01 17.18 18.40
C THR A 69 15.90 16.98 17.38
N ASN A 70 16.27 16.72 16.13
CA ASN A 70 15.41 16.39 15.01
C ASN A 70 16.05 15.28 14.18
N TYR A 71 15.21 14.44 13.58
CA TYR A 71 15.62 13.55 12.50
C TYR A 71 14.49 13.45 11.46
N SER A 72 14.85 13.24 10.21
CA SER A 72 13.89 13.14 9.11
C SER A 72 13.58 11.68 8.84
N LEU A 73 12.30 11.33 8.85
CA LEU A 73 11.83 9.99 8.50
C LEU A 73 11.38 9.97 7.04
N GLY A 74 12.09 9.25 6.19
CA GLY A 74 11.61 8.92 4.86
C GLY A 74 10.70 7.69 4.92
N ILE A 75 9.46 7.81 4.45
CA ILE A 75 8.55 6.67 4.29
C ILE A 75 8.41 6.39 2.80
N PHE A 76 8.69 5.14 2.42
CA PHE A 76 8.77 4.68 1.04
C PHE A 76 7.76 3.57 0.80
N ASN A 77 6.99 3.66 -0.28
CA ASN A 77 6.12 2.57 -0.71
C ASN A 77 6.78 1.73 -1.81
N PHE A 78 7.28 0.55 -1.41
CA PHE A 78 7.82 -0.49 -2.29
C PHE A 78 6.72 -1.44 -2.83
N GLY A 79 5.50 -1.30 -2.33
CA GLY A 79 4.35 -2.05 -2.78
C GLY A 79 3.89 -1.61 -4.17
N LYS A 80 2.94 -2.38 -4.70
CA LYS A 80 2.30 -2.08 -5.98
C LYS A 80 1.05 -1.19 -5.80
N GLY A 81 0.41 -1.21 -4.63
CA GLY A 81 -0.76 -0.41 -4.30
C GLY A 81 -0.47 0.72 -3.31
N PRO A 82 -1.37 1.73 -3.21
CA PRO A 82 -1.20 2.83 -2.27
C PRO A 82 -1.37 2.36 -0.82
N GLY A 83 -0.55 2.90 0.08
CA GLY A 83 -0.65 2.67 1.53
C GLY A 83 -1.18 3.92 2.22
N LYS A 84 -2.21 3.77 3.05
CA LYS A 84 -2.76 4.86 3.85
C LYS A 84 -2.19 4.82 5.26
N ILE A 85 -1.38 5.80 5.63
CA ILE A 85 -0.81 5.92 6.98
C ILE A 85 -1.84 6.56 7.90
N ASN A 86 -2.28 5.80 8.90
CA ASN A 86 -3.28 6.23 9.88
C ASN A 86 -2.65 6.79 11.16
N LYS A 87 -1.55 6.17 11.59
CA LYS A 87 -0.92 6.49 12.87
C LYS A 87 0.58 6.28 12.76
N ILE A 88 1.33 7.17 13.37
CA ILE A 88 2.76 7.01 13.60
C ILE A 88 2.99 7.06 15.10
N GLU A 89 3.67 6.05 15.63
CA GLU A 89 3.97 5.91 17.05
C GLU A 89 5.48 5.95 17.26
N TYR A 90 5.90 6.67 18.28
CA TYR A 90 7.28 6.85 18.66
C TYR A 90 7.46 6.39 20.10
N LYS A 91 8.32 5.41 20.32
CA LYS A 91 8.68 4.92 21.65
C LYS A 91 10.14 5.27 21.93
N LEU A 92 10.36 6.03 23.00
CA LEU A 92 11.67 6.21 23.59
C LEU A 92 11.90 5.09 24.58
N LEU A 93 13.04 4.41 24.43
CA LEU A 93 13.46 3.30 25.25
C LEU A 93 14.77 3.64 25.97
N SER A 94 14.97 3.09 27.17
CA SER A 94 16.25 3.11 27.88
C SER A 94 17.27 2.24 27.15
N LYS A 95 18.55 2.33 27.54
CA LYS A 95 19.63 1.46 27.04
C LYS A 95 19.28 -0.02 27.17
N GLU A 96 18.66 -0.40 28.28
CA GLU A 96 18.22 -1.76 28.62
C GLU A 96 16.96 -2.18 27.85
N GLY A 97 16.31 -1.26 27.14
CA GLY A 97 15.11 -1.50 26.33
C GLY A 97 13.79 -1.21 27.06
N GLU A 98 13.84 -0.61 28.26
CA GLU A 98 12.63 -0.25 29.00
C GLU A 98 11.91 0.92 28.35
N LEU A 99 10.58 0.89 28.31
CA LEU A 99 9.78 1.97 27.73
C LEU A 99 9.81 3.21 28.64
N LEU A 100 10.49 4.26 28.19
CA LEU A 100 10.56 5.53 28.91
C LEU A 100 9.39 6.46 28.55
N ARG A 101 9.02 6.52 27.26
CA ARG A 101 7.98 7.43 26.79
C ARG A 101 7.40 6.99 25.46
N THR A 102 6.11 7.26 25.25
CA THR A 102 5.45 7.09 23.94
C THR A 102 4.87 8.42 23.47
N LYS A 103 4.97 8.70 22.17
CA LYS A 103 4.27 9.80 21.49
C LYS A 103 3.60 9.24 20.25
N THR A 104 2.37 9.70 19.99
CA THR A 104 1.59 9.24 18.84
C THR A 104 1.18 10.44 18.01
N LYS A 105 1.34 10.35 16.70
CA LYS A 105 0.86 11.32 15.72
C LYS A 105 -0.16 10.64 14.83
N LEU A 106 -1.41 11.09 14.92
CA LEU A 106 -2.44 10.72 13.95
C LEU A 106 -2.10 11.34 12.60
N SER A 107 -2.29 10.55 11.55
CA SER A 107 -1.95 10.92 10.18
C SER A 107 -3.05 10.44 9.25
N ASN A 108 -3.17 11.07 8.09
CA ASN A 108 -4.07 10.63 7.04
C ASN A 108 -3.36 10.80 5.68
N TYR A 109 -2.13 10.31 5.61
CA TYR A 109 -1.30 10.42 4.42
C TYR A 109 -1.51 9.19 3.54
N THR A 110 -1.69 9.41 2.24
CA THR A 110 -1.67 8.33 1.26
C THR A 110 -0.32 8.33 0.55
N VAL A 111 0.41 7.22 0.64
CA VAL A 111 1.69 7.02 -0.03
C VAL A 111 1.47 6.16 -1.27
N PHE A 112 1.58 6.79 -2.44
CA PHE A 112 1.51 6.08 -3.72
C PHE A 112 2.85 5.39 -4.03
N GLN A 113 2.82 4.42 -4.94
CA GLN A 113 4.00 3.70 -5.38
C GLN A 113 5.10 4.67 -5.86
N LYS A 114 6.35 4.46 -5.42
CA LYS A 114 7.52 5.34 -5.69
C LYS A 114 7.44 6.77 -5.12
N ASN A 115 6.44 7.08 -4.30
CA ASN A 115 6.45 8.33 -3.55
C ASN A 115 7.26 8.18 -2.26
N GLU A 116 7.91 9.28 -1.90
CA GLU A 116 8.65 9.45 -0.65
C GLU A 116 7.94 10.52 0.17
N ILE A 117 7.69 10.23 1.44
CA ILE A 117 7.25 11.24 2.40
C ILE A 117 8.35 11.44 3.41
N PHE A 118 8.87 12.66 3.49
CA PHE A 118 9.76 13.07 4.57
C PHE A 118 8.95 13.68 5.71
N LEU A 119 9.01 13.04 6.87
CA LEU A 119 8.45 13.59 8.09
C LEU A 119 9.59 14.08 8.96
N LEU A 120 9.66 15.40 9.16
CA LEU A 120 10.50 15.95 10.20
C LEU A 120 9.95 15.49 11.55
N ILE A 121 10.73 14.68 12.24
CA ILE A 121 10.43 14.30 13.61
C ILE A 121 11.25 15.24 14.47
N THR A 122 10.53 16.02 15.28
CA THR A 122 11.09 16.75 16.41
C THR A 122 10.76 15.94 17.65
N PRO A 123 11.68 15.09 18.15
CA PRO A 123 11.52 14.48 19.43
C PRO A 123 11.47 15.53 20.54
N SER A 124 10.26 16.01 20.87
CA SER A 124 9.96 16.49 22.22
C SER A 124 10.15 15.38 23.28
N LEU A 125 10.52 14.17 22.84
CA LEU A 125 10.90 13.00 23.61
C LEU A 125 12.37 13.00 24.02
N LEU A 126 13.26 13.64 23.26
CA LEU A 126 14.70 13.56 23.52
C LEU A 126 15.08 14.55 24.62
N ASN A 127 15.43 14.01 25.78
CA ASN A 127 16.07 14.79 26.81
C ASN A 127 17.57 14.89 26.47
N PRO A 128 18.13 16.10 26.23
CA PRO A 128 19.54 16.27 25.89
C PRO A 128 20.52 15.79 26.98
N SER A 129 20.01 15.45 28.18
CA SER A 129 20.79 14.89 29.27
C SER A 129 21.11 13.39 29.13
N GLN A 130 20.45 12.65 28.22
CA GLN A 130 20.71 11.21 28.05
C GLN A 130 21.91 10.97 27.12
N SER A 131 22.89 10.20 27.58
CA SER A 131 24.09 9.82 26.82
C SER A 131 23.81 8.75 25.77
N GLU A 132 22.81 7.90 26.00
CA GLU A 132 22.39 6.84 25.09
C GLU A 132 20.87 6.83 24.95
N LEU A 133 20.39 6.68 23.73
CA LEU A 133 18.99 6.82 23.37
C LEU A 133 18.57 5.74 22.37
N LYS A 134 17.44 5.08 22.64
CA LYS A 134 16.85 4.10 21.73
C LYS A 134 15.46 4.59 21.34
N ILE A 135 15.22 4.79 20.05
CA ILE A 135 13.93 5.24 19.52
C ILE A 135 13.40 4.16 18.60
N LYS A 136 12.19 3.67 18.88
CA LYS A 136 11.42 2.84 17.95
C LYS A 136 10.32 3.69 17.34
N THR A 137 10.33 3.82 16.03
CA THR A 137 9.28 4.46 15.26
C THR A 137 8.48 3.40 14.54
N THR A 138 7.18 3.32 14.80
CA THR A 138 6.26 2.40 14.14
C THR A 138 5.25 3.18 13.31
N ILE A 139 5.11 2.85 12.04
CA ILE A 139 4.05 3.35 11.17
C ILE A 139 2.95 2.29 11.06
N TYR A 140 1.72 2.71 11.27
CA TYR A 140 0.53 1.89 11.10
C TYR A 140 -0.18 2.35 9.84
N TYR A 141 -0.35 1.43 8.91
CA TYR A 141 -0.93 1.73 7.61
C TYR A 141 -1.95 0.68 7.19
N GLN A 142 -2.82 1.07 6.26
CA GLN A 142 -3.83 0.21 5.68
C GLN A 142 -3.65 0.12 4.17
N ASP A 143 -4.01 -1.03 3.62
CA ASP A 143 -4.29 -1.13 2.18
C ASP A 143 -5.67 -0.54 1.83
N LEU A 144 -6.02 -0.57 0.55
CA LEU A 144 -7.31 -0.08 0.05
C LEU A 144 -8.51 -0.90 0.56
N ASN A 145 -8.27 -2.13 1.01
CA ASN A 145 -9.29 -3.01 1.58
C ASN A 145 -9.46 -2.81 3.09
N GLY A 146 -8.72 -1.86 3.68
CA GLY A 146 -8.75 -1.57 5.11
C GLY A 146 -7.97 -2.57 5.97
N LYS A 147 -7.20 -3.48 5.36
CA LYS A 147 -6.34 -4.40 6.10
C LYS A 147 -5.16 -3.64 6.69
N GLU A 148 -4.92 -3.86 7.98
CA GLU A 148 -3.90 -3.15 8.75
C GLU A 148 -2.53 -3.84 8.67
N TYR A 149 -1.49 -3.02 8.67
CA TYR A 149 -0.09 -3.41 8.63
C TYR A 149 0.73 -2.49 9.53
N GLU A 150 1.89 -2.99 9.96
CA GLU A 150 2.88 -2.17 10.65
C GLU A 150 4.27 -2.33 10.04
N SER A 151 5.00 -1.22 10.00
CA SER A 151 6.44 -1.22 9.75
C SER A 151 7.10 -0.41 10.83
N TYR A 152 8.29 -0.82 11.24
CA TYR A 152 9.05 -0.12 12.24
C TYR A 152 10.49 0.11 11.82
N GLN A 153 11.02 1.21 12.30
CA GLN A 153 12.43 1.51 12.30
C GLN A 153 12.88 1.73 13.73
N TYR A 154 14.08 1.26 14.01
CA TYR A 154 14.72 1.40 15.29
C TYR A 154 16.04 2.15 15.12
N PHE A 155 16.23 3.14 15.98
CA PHE A 155 17.33 4.09 16.00
C PHE A 155 18.01 4.00 17.35
N GLU A 156 19.29 3.63 17.37
CA GLU A 156 20.14 3.77 18.55
C GLU A 156 21.10 4.92 18.33
N TYR A 157 21.20 5.81 19.32
CA TYR A 157 22.16 6.89 19.36
C TYR A 157 23.00 6.80 20.62
N ASP A 158 24.31 6.85 20.43
CA ASP A 158 25.29 6.99 21.50
C ASP A 158 26.01 8.34 21.32
N LYS A 159 25.89 9.20 22.34
CA LYS A 159 26.45 10.55 22.35
C LYS A 159 27.98 10.56 22.39
N GLU A 160 28.59 9.57 23.05
CA GLU A 160 30.04 9.49 23.23
C GLU A 160 30.72 9.01 21.96
N THR A 161 30.18 7.96 21.36
CA THR A 161 30.74 7.38 20.13
C THR A 161 30.20 8.04 18.85
N ARG A 162 29.13 8.83 18.96
CA ARG A 162 28.36 9.39 17.83
C ARG A 162 27.85 8.30 16.87
N ILE A 163 27.81 7.05 17.31
CA ILE A 163 27.38 5.94 16.48
C ILE A 163 25.86 5.95 16.44
N THR A 164 25.35 5.84 15.22
CA THR A 164 23.94 5.65 14.96
C THR A 164 23.74 4.27 14.35
N LYS A 165 22.88 3.44 14.95
CA LYS A 165 22.49 2.16 14.36
C LYS A 165 21.04 2.20 13.93
N PHE A 166 20.78 1.66 12.74
CA PHE A 166 19.46 1.57 12.15
C PHE A 166 19.08 0.12 11.93
N TYR A 167 17.88 -0.23 12.36
CA TYR A 167 17.29 -1.55 12.12
C TYR A 167 15.88 -1.35 11.57
N GLU A 168 15.56 -2.05 10.48
CA GLU A 168 14.26 -1.99 9.81
C GLU A 168 13.56 -3.34 9.94
N GLY A 169 12.24 -3.31 10.12
CA GLY A 169 11.42 -4.51 10.13
C GLY A 169 9.99 -4.23 9.68
N ILE A 170 9.34 -5.27 9.17
CA ILE A 170 7.95 -5.27 8.69
C ILE A 170 7.26 -6.44 9.39
N TYR A 171 6.07 -6.21 9.94
CA TYR A 171 5.27 -7.22 10.64
C TYR A 171 3.88 -7.34 10.00
#